data_AF-T2JUK4-F1
#
_entry.id   AF-T2JUK4-F1
#
_cell.length_a   1.000
_cell.length_b   1.000
_cell.length_c   1.000
_cell.angle_alpha   90.00
_cell.angle_beta   90.00
_cell.angle_gamma   90.00
#
_symmetry.space_group_name_H-M   'P 1'
#
loop_
_entity.id
_entity.type
_entity.pdbx_description
1 polymer ?
#
loop_
_entity_poly.entity_id
_entity_poly.type
_entity_poly.pdbx_seq_one_letter_code
_entity_poly.pdbx_strand_id
1 'polypeptide(L)'
;MNSNTVSLSAPLNLDIDLTDEQFFQLCQNNRDLRFERTATGKLIIMPPTGSETSERNAELTYQLRAWSRQSKLGKSFDSSGGV
;
A
#
# COMPACT_ATOMS: atom_id res chain seq x y z
N MET A 1 11.18 20.29 -26.14
CA MET A 1 12.02 19.79 -25.03
C MET A 1 12.01 18.29 -25.12
N ASN A 2 13.17 17.64 -25.27
CA ASN A 2 13.22 16.19 -25.37
C ASN A 2 13.15 15.61 -23.96
N SER A 3 12.01 15.03 -23.61
CA SER A 3 11.83 14.35 -22.33
C SER A 3 12.55 13.00 -22.40
N ASN A 4 13.71 12.91 -21.76
CA ASN A 4 14.37 11.61 -21.57
C ASN A 4 13.58 10.83 -20.51
N THR A 5 12.91 9.76 -20.94
CA THR A 5 12.22 8.85 -20.02
C THR A 5 13.23 7.87 -19.42
N VAL A 6 13.31 7.82 -18.10
CA VAL A 6 14.09 6.81 -17.36
C VAL A 6 13.12 5.81 -16.75
N SER A 7 13.29 4.52 -17.05
CA SER A 7 12.53 3.43 -16.43
C SER A 7 13.16 3.06 -15.09
N LEU A 8 12.36 3.15 -14.02
CA LEU A 8 12.74 2.69 -12.68
C LEU A 8 12.17 1.30 -12.43
N SER A 9 12.86 0.49 -11.63
CA SER A 9 12.35 -0.80 -11.18
C SER A 9 11.27 -0.61 -10.10
N ALA A 10 10.23 -1.43 -10.14
CA ALA A 10 9.17 -1.45 -9.14
C ALA A 10 9.36 -2.63 -8.15
N PRO A 11 9.03 -2.46 -6.86
CA PRO A 11 8.64 -1.21 -6.22
C PRO A 11 9.83 -0.24 -6.08
N LEU A 12 9.55 1.07 -6.10
CA LEU A 12 10.59 2.09 -5.93
C LEU A 12 10.89 2.25 -4.44
N ASN A 13 12.15 2.08 -4.06
CA ASN A 13 12.62 2.21 -2.69
C ASN A 13 13.44 3.49 -2.54
N LEU A 14 13.04 4.35 -1.61
CA LEU A 14 13.69 5.63 -1.33
C LEU A 14 14.22 5.63 0.11
N ASP A 15 15.48 6.02 0.25
CA ASP A 15 16.14 6.19 1.56
C ASP A 15 16.00 7.66 1.98
N ILE A 16 14.85 8.00 2.55
CA ILE A 16 14.49 9.37 2.94
C ILE A 16 13.89 9.31 4.34
N ASP A 17 14.47 10.06 5.26
CA ASP A 17 13.95 10.20 6.62
C ASP A 17 12.77 11.19 6.66
N LEU A 18 11.55 10.65 6.75
CA LEU A 18 10.33 11.42 6.92
C LEU A 18 9.79 11.28 8.35
N THR A 19 9.39 12.40 8.95
CA THR A 19 8.55 12.36 10.15
C THR A 19 7.19 11.74 9.83
N ASP A 20 6.46 11.27 10.84
CA ASP A 20 5.13 10.68 10.65
C ASP A 20 4.16 11.67 9.98
N GLU A 21 4.23 12.96 10.34
CA GLU A 21 3.42 14.00 9.72
C GLU A 21 3.80 14.22 8.25
N GLN A 22 5.10 14.24 7.91
CA GLN A 22 5.55 14.39 6.53
C GLN A 22 5.12 13.20 5.67
N PHE A 23 5.24 11.98 6.20
CA PHE A 23 4.77 10.77 5.54
C PHE A 23 3.25 10.81 5.33
N PHE A 24 2.49 11.20 6.35
CA PHE A 24 1.03 11.34 6.25
C PHE A 24 0.63 12.37 5.17
N GLN A 25 1.23 13.56 5.16
CA GLN A 25 0.97 14.58 4.14
C GLN A 25 1.37 14.11 2.74
N LEU A 26 2.47 13.35 2.60
CA LEU A 26 2.87 12.76 1.33
C LEU A 26 1.79 11.84 0.78
N CYS A 27 1.24 10.94 1.61
CA CYS A 27 0.14 10.05 1.24
C CYS A 27 -1.11 10.85 0.85
N GLN A 28 -1.47 11.87 1.64
CA GLN A 28 -2.67 12.69 1.40
C GLN A 28 -2.60 13.50 0.10
N ASN A 29 -1.41 13.97 -0.26
CA ASN A 29 -1.19 14.75 -1.48
C ASN A 29 -1.09 13.89 -2.75
N ASN A 30 -0.84 12.58 -2.61
CA ASN A 30 -0.62 11.66 -3.72
C ASN A 30 -1.53 10.43 -3.59
N ARG A 31 -2.85 10.66 -3.50
CA ARG A 31 -3.86 9.62 -3.22
C ARG A 31 -3.93 8.48 -4.23
N ASP A 32 -3.43 8.69 -5.43
CA ASP A 32 -3.39 7.68 -6.49
C ASP A 32 -2.21 6.70 -6.33
N LEU A 33 -1.25 7.02 -5.45
CA LEU A 33 -0.08 6.21 -5.16
C LEU A 33 -0.24 5.48 -3.82
N ARG A 34 0.35 4.29 -3.74
CA ARG A 34 0.42 3.51 -2.49
C ARG A 34 1.82 3.60 -1.92
N PHE A 35 1.93 4.23 -0.74
CA PHE A 35 3.18 4.34 -0.01
C PHE A 35 3.18 3.38 1.18
N GLU A 36 4.30 2.71 1.39
CA GLU A 36 4.58 1.93 2.60
C GLU A 36 5.89 2.39 3.21
N ARG A 37 6.04 2.27 4.53
CA ARG A 37 7.29 2.58 5.24
C ARG A 37 7.77 1.35 5.98
N THR A 38 9.00 0.93 5.72
CA THR A 38 9.59 -0.20 6.45
C THR A 38 9.87 0.18 7.91
N ALA A 39 10.10 -0.82 8.76
CA ALA A 39 10.49 -0.59 10.16
C ALA A 39 11.81 0.19 10.29
N THR A 40 12.66 0.22 9.25
CA THR A 40 13.90 0.99 9.22
C THR A 40 13.73 2.38 8.61
N GLY A 41 12.50 2.84 8.35
CA GLY A 41 12.20 4.16 7.80
C GLY A 41 12.25 4.27 6.27
N LYS A 42 12.56 3.18 5.53
CA LYS A 42 12.62 3.24 4.07
C LYS A 42 11.23 3.38 3.46
N LEU A 43 11.10 4.31 2.52
CA LEU A 43 9.85 4.56 1.81
C LEU A 43 9.77 3.67 0.57
N ILE A 44 8.65 2.95 0.43
CA ILE A 44 8.36 2.08 -0.70
C ILE A 44 7.15 2.65 -1.43
N ILE A 45 7.27 2.82 -2.75
CA ILE A 45 6.15 3.15 -3.63
C ILE A 45 5.73 1.88 -4.36
N MET A 46 4.55 1.39 -4.01
CA MET A 46 4.02 0.14 -4.54
C MET A 46 3.40 0.38 -5.93
N PRO A 47 3.66 -0.51 -6.91
CA PRO A 47 2.96 -0.46 -8.18
C PRO A 47 1.47 -0.80 -7.99
N PRO A 48 0.60 -0.41 -8.94
CA PRO A 48 -0.78 -0.84 -8.95
C PRO A 48 -0.90 -2.37 -8.90
N THR A 49 -1.89 -2.87 -8.15
CA THR A 49 -2.18 -4.29 -8.09
C THR A 49 -2.82 -4.77 -9.39
N GLY A 50 -2.24 -5.80 -10.02
CA GLY A 50 -2.83 -6.45 -11.20
C GLY A 50 -4.10 -7.24 -10.86
N SER A 51 -4.90 -7.57 -11.88
CA SER A 51 -6.21 -8.24 -11.71
C SER A 51 -6.10 -9.58 -10.98
N GLU A 52 -5.13 -10.42 -11.32
CA GLU A 52 -4.91 -11.73 -10.67
C GLU A 52 -4.62 -11.58 -9.17
N THR A 53 -3.73 -10.65 -8.81
CA THR A 53 -3.43 -10.36 -7.40
C THR A 53 -4.64 -9.77 -6.70
N SER A 54 -5.40 -8.91 -7.38
CA SER A 54 -6.63 -8.31 -6.83
C SER A 54 -7.72 -9.36 -6.58
N GLU A 55 -7.91 -10.31 -7.48
CA GLU A 55 -8.87 -11.42 -7.34
C GLU A 55 -8.52 -12.27 -6.12
N ARG A 56 -7.25 -12.67 -5.98
CA ARG A 56 -6.78 -13.44 -4.83
C ARG A 56 -6.97 -12.68 -3.51
N ASN A 57 -6.63 -11.39 -3.49
CA ASN A 57 -6.83 -10.54 -2.31
C ASN A 57 -8.32 -10.42 -1.94
N ALA A 58 -9.21 -10.33 -2.93
CA ALA A 58 -10.64 -10.26 -2.71
C ALA A 58 -11.19 -11.55 -2.06
N GLU A 59 -10.79 -12.72 -2.56
CA GLU A 59 -11.21 -14.01 -2.00
C GLU A 59 -10.72 -14.19 -0.56
N LEU A 60 -9.44 -13.89 -0.30
CA LEU A 60 -8.86 -13.96 1.05
C LEU A 60 -9.57 -13.01 2.02
N THR A 61 -9.81 -11.77 1.60
CA THR A 61 -10.49 -10.76 2.42
C THR A 61 -11.92 -11.19 2.72
N TYR A 62 -12.62 -11.77 1.74
CA TYR A 62 -13.97 -12.29 1.92
C TYR A 62 -14.02 -13.39 2.99
N GLN A 63 -13.17 -14.40 2.86
CA GLN A 63 -13.13 -15.52 3.81
C GLN A 63 -12.79 -15.05 5.24
N LEU A 64 -11.76 -14.20 5.37
CA LEU A 64 -11.36 -13.64 6.67
C LEU A 64 -12.49 -12.83 7.31
N ARG A 65 -13.21 -12.05 6.51
CA ARG A 65 -14.33 -11.24 6.98
C ARG A 65 -15.54 -12.09 7.38
N ALA A 66 -15.84 -13.15 6.62
CA ALA A 66 -16.89 -14.10 6.97
C ALA A 66 -16.59 -14.78 8.33
N TRP A 67 -15.37 -15.29 8.50
CA TRP A 67 -14.92 -15.88 9.76
C TRP A 67 -15.00 -14.89 10.92
N SER A 68 -14.47 -13.68 10.75
CA SER A 68 -14.46 -12.64 11.79
C SER A 68 -15.88 -12.25 12.25
N ARG A 69 -16.84 -12.20 11.32
CA ARG A 69 -18.27 -11.97 11.65
C ARG A 69 -18.89 -13.12 12.44
N GLN A 70 -18.54 -14.36 12.10
CA GLN A 70 -19.07 -15.54 12.78
C GLN A 70 -18.48 -15.69 14.19
N SER A 71 -17.17 -15.48 14.33
CA SER A 71 -16.45 -15.62 15.60
C SER A 71 -16.65 -14.44 16.55
N LYS A 72 -17.02 -13.26 16.02
CA LYS A 72 -17.19 -12.00 16.77
C LYS A 72 -15.92 -11.55 17.52
N LEU A 73 -14.74 -11.93 17.02
CA LEU A 73 -13.44 -11.67 17.65
C LEU A 73 -12.80 -10.33 17.23
N GLY A 74 -13.40 -9.58 16.32
CA GLY A 74 -12.84 -8.30 15.89
C GLY A 74 -13.32 -7.85 14.51
N LYS A 75 -12.53 -6.98 13.88
CA LYS A 75 -12.71 -6.49 12.50
C LYS A 75 -11.56 -6.96 11.62
N SER A 76 -11.84 -7.12 10.33
CA SER A 76 -10.85 -7.38 9.28
C SER A 76 -10.91 -6.29 8.24
N PHE A 77 -9.76 -6.02 7.62
CA PHE A 77 -9.54 -5.02 6.58
C PHE A 77 -8.78 -5.67 5.43
N ASP A 78 -8.81 -5.05 4.25
CA ASP A 78 -7.99 -5.50 3.14
C ASP A 78 -6.52 -5.06 3.35
N SER A 79 -5.66 -5.39 2.39
CA SER A 79 -4.25 -4.98 2.38
C SER A 79 -4.02 -3.47 2.23
N SER A 80 -5.07 -2.67 2.07
CA SER A 80 -5.00 -1.20 1.89
C SER A 80 -5.44 -0.43 3.13
N GLY A 81 -5.87 -1.12 4.20
CA GLY A 81 -6.46 -0.51 5.40
C GLY A 81 -5.48 0.15 6.37
N GLY A 82 -4.31 0.60 5.89
CA GLY A 82 -3.37 1.38 6.70
C GLY A 82 -4.00 2.69 7.18
N VAL A 83 -3.69 3.08 8.41
CA VAL A 83 -4.07 4.38 9.01
C VAL A 83 -2.87 5.28 9.17
#